data_AF-A0A5B0RUJ2-F1
#
_entry.id   AF-A0A5B0RUJ2-F1
#
_cell.length_a   1.000
_cell.length_b   1.000
_cell.length_c   1.000
_cell.angle_alpha   90.00
_cell.angle_beta   90.00
_cell.angle_gamma   90.00
#
_symmetry.space_group_name_H-M   'P 1'
#
loop_
_entity.id
_entity.type
_entity.pdbx_description
1 polymer ?
#
loop_
_entity_poly.entity_id
_entity_poly.type
_entity_poly.pdbx_seq_one_letter_code
_entity_poly.pdbx_strand_id
1 'polypeptide(L)'
;MMVRLILTVNWDFGPDQVKEIVQLATKARDAGRCVVAIDVAGDPQMSIFRTDGFTRELVKAQVNGLKLTIHFAEIVEQRPFLEKQLTELKPDRLGHAVFLTAEVAESIVRQKRPIEICLTSNLKVGSIRSLEEHHFAWAVNNQVPVLICTDDTLVFSTTLSEEYEWALSLLNHDRQKLVSLLKESITCTFCSPEDQVALIQKIDQFSADPSNEVSKSS
;
A
#
# COMPACT_ATOMS: atom_id res chain seq x y z
N MET A 1 2.92 -20.62 -2.94
CA MET A 1 2.35 -19.25 -2.82
C MET A 1 2.36 -18.88 -1.35
N MET A 2 2.76 -17.66 -1.00
CA MET A 2 2.74 -17.17 0.39
C MET A 2 1.55 -16.23 0.55
N VAL A 3 0.78 -16.39 1.62
CA VAL A 3 -0.41 -15.58 1.88
C VAL A 3 -0.37 -15.06 3.31
N ARG A 4 -0.68 -13.77 3.47
CA ARG A 4 -0.96 -13.11 4.74
C ARG A 4 -2.30 -12.39 4.62
N LEU A 5 -2.98 -12.23 5.75
CA LEU A 5 -4.29 -11.60 5.83
C LEU A 5 -4.18 -10.26 6.56
N ILE A 6 -4.88 -9.27 6.02
CA ILE A 6 -5.08 -7.95 6.63
C ILE A 6 -6.58 -7.85 6.89
N LEU A 7 -6.98 -7.49 8.11
CA LEU A 7 -8.40 -7.27 8.42
C LEU A 7 -8.71 -5.79 8.24
N THR A 8 -9.66 -5.48 7.36
CA THR A 8 -10.07 -4.11 7.08
C THR A 8 -11.14 -3.64 8.06
N VAL A 9 -11.01 -2.39 8.51
CA VAL A 9 -12.08 -1.61 9.12
C VAL A 9 -12.45 -0.47 8.18
N ASN A 10 -13.71 -0.06 8.15
CA ASN A 10 -14.11 1.08 7.33
C ASN A 10 -14.04 2.39 8.12
N TRP A 11 -13.80 3.49 7.42
CA TRP A 11 -13.77 4.84 8.01
C TRP A 11 -15.07 5.24 8.72
N ASP A 12 -16.21 4.66 8.34
CA ASP A 12 -17.52 4.92 8.92
C ASP A 12 -17.86 4.08 10.16
N PHE A 13 -16.97 3.15 10.57
CA PHE A 13 -17.20 2.30 11.73
C PHE A 13 -17.09 3.07 13.05
N GLY A 14 -17.97 2.72 13.99
CA GLY A 14 -17.87 3.18 15.38
C GLY A 14 -16.72 2.50 16.14
N PRO A 15 -16.25 3.09 17.27
CA PRO A 15 -15.14 2.54 18.05
C PRO A 15 -15.32 1.08 18.49
N ASP A 16 -16.55 0.68 18.84
CA ASP A 16 -16.81 -0.71 19.27
C ASP A 16 -16.66 -1.71 18.12
N GLN A 17 -17.09 -1.36 16.90
CA GLN A 17 -16.88 -2.21 15.71
C GLN A 17 -15.40 -2.34 15.38
N VAL A 18 -14.64 -1.24 15.44
CA VAL A 18 -13.18 -1.27 15.24
C VAL A 18 -12.52 -2.16 16.29
N LYS A 19 -12.91 -2.01 17.56
CA LYS A 19 -12.40 -2.83 18.67
C LYS A 19 -12.65 -4.32 18.44
N GLU A 20 -13.84 -4.71 17.99
CA GLU A 20 -14.16 -6.11 17.69
C GLU A 20 -13.24 -6.69 16.62
N ILE A 21 -13.00 -5.95 15.53
CA ILE A 21 -12.13 -6.39 14.43
C ILE A 21 -10.66 -6.44 14.88
N VAL A 22 -10.19 -5.44 15.64
CA VAL A 22 -8.83 -5.44 16.22
C VAL A 22 -8.63 -6.63 17.15
N GLN A 23 -9.61 -6.95 17.99
CA GLN A 23 -9.55 -8.13 18.87
C GLN A 23 -9.56 -9.43 18.08
N LEU A 24 -10.36 -9.52 17.02
CA LEU A 24 -10.39 -10.69 16.14
C LEU A 24 -9.02 -10.89 15.45
N ALA A 25 -8.45 -9.83 14.88
CA ALA A 25 -7.14 -9.87 14.24
C ALA A 25 -6.05 -10.32 15.21
N THR A 26 -6.05 -9.75 16.42
CA THR A 26 -5.09 -10.06 17.48
C THR A 26 -5.19 -11.53 17.88
N LYS A 27 -6.41 -12.01 18.19
CA LYS A 27 -6.64 -13.42 18.56
C LYS A 27 -6.25 -14.39 17.45
N ALA A 28 -6.58 -14.07 16.20
CA ALA A 28 -6.25 -14.91 15.06
C ALA A 28 -4.73 -15.04 14.89
N ARG A 29 -4.00 -13.92 14.95
CA ARG A 29 -2.53 -13.90 14.91
C ARG A 29 -1.92 -14.70 16.06
N ASP A 30 -2.38 -14.47 17.29
CA ASP A 30 -1.85 -15.14 18.49
C ASP A 30 -2.11 -16.66 18.47
N ALA A 31 -3.16 -17.09 17.77
CA ALA A 31 -3.45 -18.50 17.47
C ALA A 31 -2.62 -19.06 16.28
N GLY A 32 -1.62 -18.34 15.79
CA GLY A 32 -0.74 -18.76 14.70
C GLY A 32 -1.36 -18.66 13.30
N ARG A 33 -2.48 -17.93 13.13
CA ARG A 33 -3.03 -17.66 11.79
C ARG A 33 -2.21 -16.58 11.09
N CYS A 34 -2.28 -16.54 9.76
CA CYS A 34 -1.49 -15.62 8.93
C CYS A 34 -2.00 -14.16 8.93
N VAL A 35 -2.66 -13.70 10.00
CA VAL A 35 -3.12 -12.31 10.15
C VAL A 35 -1.95 -11.44 10.62
N VAL A 36 -1.68 -10.35 9.90
CA VAL A 36 -0.49 -9.52 10.15
C VAL A 36 -0.80 -8.04 10.39
N ALA A 37 -1.96 -7.57 9.96
CA ALA A 37 -2.25 -6.14 9.98
C ALA A 37 -3.74 -5.82 10.08
N ILE A 38 -3.98 -4.54 10.36
CA ILE A 38 -5.25 -3.86 10.10
C ILE A 38 -5.07 -2.93 8.89
N ASP A 39 -6.12 -2.87 8.08
CA ASP A 39 -6.30 -1.88 7.03
C ASP A 39 -7.47 -0.95 7.38
N VAL A 40 -7.43 0.30 6.91
CA VAL A 40 -8.53 1.25 7.04
C VAL A 40 -8.94 1.75 5.66
N ALA A 41 -10.15 1.41 5.23
CA ALA A 41 -10.67 1.70 3.89
C ALA A 41 -12.13 2.20 3.94
N GLY A 42 -12.89 2.03 2.86
CA GLY A 42 -14.28 2.46 2.74
C GLY A 42 -14.39 3.89 2.23
N ASP A 43 -15.49 4.58 2.56
CA ASP A 43 -15.73 5.94 2.04
C ASP A 43 -14.65 6.94 2.57
N PRO A 44 -13.81 7.51 1.69
CA PRO A 44 -12.74 8.42 2.11
C PRO A 44 -13.26 9.70 2.78
N GLN A 45 -14.50 10.12 2.51
CA GLN A 45 -15.10 11.29 3.17
C GLN A 45 -15.24 11.06 4.68
N MET A 46 -15.51 9.82 5.08
CA MET A 46 -15.73 9.47 6.49
C MET A 46 -14.45 9.54 7.32
N SER A 47 -13.27 9.47 6.68
CA SER A 47 -11.97 9.61 7.35
C SER A 47 -11.78 10.97 8.06
N ILE A 48 -12.53 11.98 7.63
CA ILE A 48 -12.55 13.35 8.18
C ILE A 48 -13.33 13.40 9.51
N PHE A 49 -14.35 12.57 9.65
CA PHE A 49 -15.26 12.55 10.81
C PHE A 49 -14.88 11.51 11.87
N ARG A 50 -13.70 10.89 11.75
CA ARG A 50 -13.24 9.87 12.70
C ARG A 50 -13.19 10.41 14.13
N THR A 51 -13.55 9.56 15.08
CA THR A 51 -13.53 9.89 16.51
C THR A 51 -12.20 9.50 17.15
N ASP A 52 -11.86 10.11 18.29
CA ASP A 52 -10.68 9.71 19.07
C ASP A 52 -10.74 8.24 19.53
N GLY A 53 -11.95 7.72 19.74
CA GLY A 53 -12.18 6.31 20.06
C GLY A 53 -11.75 5.39 18.93
N PHE A 54 -12.08 5.73 17.68
CA PHE A 54 -11.66 5.00 16.48
C PHE A 54 -10.12 4.93 16.42
N THR A 55 -9.46 6.09 16.50
CA THR A 55 -8.00 6.20 16.47
C THR A 55 -7.35 5.37 17.58
N ARG A 56 -7.92 5.41 18.80
CA ARG A 56 -7.38 4.68 19.95
C ARG A 56 -7.34 3.16 19.74
N GLU A 57 -8.38 2.58 19.13
CA GLU A 57 -8.40 1.13 18.88
C GLU A 57 -7.39 0.70 17.81
N LEU A 58 -7.14 1.53 16.79
CA LEU A 58 -6.07 1.28 15.81
C LEU A 58 -4.68 1.37 16.43
N VAL A 59 -4.44 2.38 17.27
CA VAL A 59 -3.16 2.50 18.01
C VAL A 59 -2.96 1.30 18.93
N LYS A 60 -4.01 0.78 19.57
CA LYS A 60 -3.91 -0.47 20.35
C LYS A 60 -3.56 -1.68 19.49
N ALA A 61 -4.05 -1.77 18.25
CA ALA A 61 -3.66 -2.84 17.32
C ALA A 61 -2.14 -2.82 17.10
N GLN A 62 -1.58 -1.63 16.84
CA GLN A 62 -0.14 -1.44 16.66
C GLN A 62 0.68 -1.77 17.90
N VAL A 63 0.25 -1.30 19.08
CA VAL A 63 0.92 -1.62 20.36
C VAL A 63 0.93 -3.12 20.62
N ASN A 64 -0.12 -3.83 20.20
CA ASN A 64 -0.19 -5.29 20.31
C ASN A 64 0.57 -6.02 19.20
N GLY A 65 1.29 -5.32 18.31
CA GLY A 65 2.16 -5.92 17.29
C GLY A 65 1.50 -6.21 15.95
N LEU A 66 0.26 -5.77 15.70
CA LEU A 66 -0.29 -5.75 14.34
C LEU A 66 0.30 -4.57 13.58
N LYS A 67 0.50 -4.73 12.27
CA LYS A 67 0.85 -3.63 11.38
C LYS A 67 -0.39 -2.82 11.00
N LEU A 68 -0.19 -1.59 10.53
CA LEU A 68 -1.27 -0.72 10.08
C LEU A 68 -1.00 -0.21 8.66
N THR A 69 -1.97 -0.39 7.78
CA THR A 69 -2.06 0.38 6.54
C THR A 69 -3.38 1.14 6.52
N ILE A 70 -3.41 2.28 5.84
CA ILE A 70 -4.62 3.09 5.69
C ILE A 70 -4.71 3.58 4.26
N HIS A 71 -5.92 3.56 3.69
CA HIS A 71 -6.26 4.34 2.52
C HIS A 71 -6.09 5.83 2.85
N PHE A 72 -5.35 6.57 2.03
CA PHE A 72 -4.84 7.88 2.39
C PHE A 72 -4.85 8.84 1.21
N ALA A 73 -5.38 10.05 1.41
CA ALA A 73 -5.42 11.11 0.39
C ALA A 73 -6.02 10.66 -0.96
N GLU A 74 -7.11 9.90 -0.93
CA GLU A 74 -7.86 9.44 -2.11
C GLU A 74 -8.70 10.56 -2.74
N ILE A 75 -9.10 11.56 -1.94
CA ILE A 75 -9.88 12.72 -2.35
C ILE A 75 -9.25 14.03 -1.85
N VAL A 76 -9.55 15.14 -2.54
CA VAL A 76 -8.98 16.47 -2.24
C VAL A 76 -9.38 16.96 -0.85
N GLU A 77 -10.58 16.63 -0.41
CA GLU A 77 -11.19 17.05 0.86
C GLU A 77 -10.43 16.53 2.09
N GLN A 78 -9.64 15.46 1.94
CA GLN A 78 -8.82 14.93 3.03
C GLN A 78 -7.60 15.81 3.35
N ARG A 79 -7.16 16.68 2.42
CA ARG A 79 -5.92 17.49 2.55
C ARG A 79 -5.73 18.18 3.90
N PRO A 80 -6.72 18.89 4.48
CA PRO A 80 -6.55 19.56 5.77
C PRO A 80 -6.32 18.62 6.96
N PHE A 81 -6.58 17.32 6.81
CA PHE A 81 -6.56 16.33 7.89
C PHE A 81 -5.38 15.35 7.80
N LEU A 82 -4.65 15.35 6.69
CA LEU A 82 -3.59 14.39 6.38
C LEU A 82 -2.46 14.40 7.44
N GLU A 83 -1.97 15.58 7.83
CA GLU A 83 -0.91 15.69 8.84
C GLU A 83 -1.34 15.10 10.20
N LYS A 84 -2.58 15.41 10.61
CA LYS A 84 -3.18 14.88 11.83
C LYS A 84 -3.30 13.35 11.75
N GLN A 85 -3.80 12.81 10.63
CA GLN A 85 -3.89 11.37 10.39
C GLN A 85 -2.52 10.69 10.50
N LEU A 86 -1.49 11.22 9.83
CA LEU A 86 -0.15 10.64 9.88
C LEU A 86 0.46 10.69 11.29
N THR A 87 0.19 11.76 12.04
CA THR A 87 0.73 11.95 13.40
C THR A 87 0.06 11.03 14.41
N GLU A 88 -1.25 10.87 14.30
CA GLU A 88 -2.05 10.08 15.24
C GLU A 88 -1.97 8.57 14.97
N LEU A 89 -2.10 8.18 13.70
CA LEU A 89 -2.17 6.76 13.32
C LEU A 89 -0.79 6.15 13.02
N LYS A 90 0.18 6.97 12.58
CA LYS A 90 1.54 6.51 12.23
C LYS A 90 1.53 5.19 11.43
N PRO A 91 0.82 5.13 10.29
CA PRO A 91 0.66 3.89 9.53
C PRO A 91 2.01 3.40 9.00
N ASP A 92 2.15 2.07 8.92
CA ASP A 92 3.31 1.40 8.34
C ASP A 92 3.33 1.51 6.80
N ARG A 93 2.16 1.59 6.14
CA ARG A 93 2.01 1.84 4.69
C ARG A 93 0.81 2.73 4.37
N LEU A 94 0.85 3.43 3.24
CA LEU A 94 -0.24 4.27 2.75
C LEU A 94 -0.84 3.71 1.46
N GLY A 95 -2.15 3.49 1.45
CA GLY A 95 -2.92 3.17 0.25
C GLY A 95 -3.21 4.42 -0.57
N HIS A 96 -3.00 4.34 -1.89
CA HIS A 96 -3.25 5.41 -2.87
C HIS A 96 -2.34 6.63 -2.75
N ALA A 97 -2.52 7.50 -1.76
CA ALA A 97 -1.73 8.73 -1.56
C ALA A 97 -1.74 9.71 -2.76
N VAL A 98 -2.88 9.91 -3.41
CA VAL A 98 -2.99 10.71 -4.64
C VAL A 98 -2.96 12.22 -4.37
N PHE A 99 -3.79 12.72 -3.45
CA PHE A 99 -4.02 14.15 -3.23
C PHE A 99 -3.23 14.73 -2.06
N LEU A 100 -1.93 14.43 -1.98
CA LEU A 100 -1.05 14.93 -0.92
C LEU A 100 -0.93 16.46 -0.90
N THR A 101 -0.65 17.02 0.27
CA THR A 101 -0.10 18.38 0.42
C THR A 101 1.43 18.32 0.32
N ALA A 102 2.08 19.48 0.12
CA ALA A 102 3.53 19.54 0.02
C ALA A 102 4.22 19.05 1.30
N GLU A 103 3.72 19.47 2.46
CA GLU A 103 4.26 19.16 3.78
C GLU A 103 4.15 17.65 4.09
N VAL A 104 3.02 17.04 3.70
CA VAL A 104 2.78 15.61 3.87
C VAL A 104 3.67 14.81 2.92
N ALA A 105 3.80 15.25 1.67
CA ALA A 105 4.69 14.63 0.69
C ALA A 105 6.15 14.65 1.17
N GLU A 106 6.64 15.77 1.67
CA GLU A 106 7.97 15.88 2.28
C GLU A 106 8.15 14.96 3.49
N SER A 107 7.12 14.83 4.34
CA SER A 107 7.15 13.91 5.46
C SER A 107 7.26 12.45 5.01
N ILE A 108 6.51 12.05 3.97
CA ILE A 108 6.56 10.70 3.39
C ILE A 108 7.97 10.40 2.85
N VAL A 109 8.55 11.33 2.09
CA VAL A 109 9.91 11.19 1.54
C VAL A 109 10.95 11.04 2.65
N ARG A 110 10.89 11.91 3.67
CA ARG A 110 11.82 11.89 4.81
C ARG A 110 11.72 10.59 5.60
N GLN A 111 10.51 10.07 5.80
CA GLN A 111 10.28 8.87 6.59
C GLN A 111 10.34 7.58 5.77
N LYS A 112 10.52 7.67 4.45
CA LYS A 112 10.47 6.54 3.52
C LYS A 112 9.22 5.68 3.72
N ARG A 113 8.07 6.35 3.93
CA ARG A 113 6.81 5.65 4.19
C ARG A 113 6.33 5.01 2.88
N PRO A 114 6.16 3.68 2.81
CA PRO A 114 5.78 3.00 1.58
C PRO A 114 4.38 3.37 1.10
N ILE A 115 4.21 3.46 -0.22
CA ILE A 115 2.93 3.73 -0.87
C ILE A 115 2.50 2.50 -1.69
N GLU A 116 1.26 2.07 -1.48
CA GLU A 116 0.56 1.09 -2.30
C GLU A 116 -0.05 1.83 -3.50
N ILE A 117 0.52 1.62 -4.67
CA ILE A 117 0.22 2.30 -5.94
C ILE A 117 -0.80 1.47 -6.71
N CYS A 118 -1.96 2.06 -6.97
CA CYS A 118 -3.09 1.42 -7.66
C CYS A 118 -3.43 2.19 -8.95
N LEU A 119 -2.65 1.96 -10.01
CA LEU A 119 -2.65 2.78 -11.22
C LEU A 119 -4.02 2.79 -11.91
N THR A 120 -4.55 1.59 -12.21
CA THR A 120 -5.84 1.47 -12.92
C THR A 120 -6.99 1.96 -12.05
N SER A 121 -6.99 1.63 -10.76
CA SER A 121 -8.01 2.12 -9.81
C SER A 121 -8.08 3.65 -9.83
N ASN A 122 -6.96 4.33 -9.61
CA ASN A 122 -6.89 5.79 -9.56
C ASN A 122 -7.35 6.46 -10.86
N LEU A 123 -7.09 5.84 -12.02
CA LEU A 123 -7.61 6.30 -13.31
C LEU A 123 -9.13 6.09 -13.42
N LYS A 124 -9.62 4.90 -13.07
CA LYS A 124 -11.04 4.51 -13.24
C LYS A 124 -11.98 5.28 -12.32
N VAL A 125 -11.55 5.60 -11.09
CA VAL A 125 -12.33 6.43 -10.15
C VAL A 125 -12.21 7.93 -10.43
N GLY A 126 -11.34 8.33 -11.37
CA GLY A 126 -11.18 9.71 -11.79
C GLY A 126 -10.31 10.57 -10.88
N SER A 127 -9.52 9.96 -9.98
CA SER A 127 -8.55 10.69 -9.14
C SER A 127 -7.40 11.28 -9.97
N ILE A 128 -7.10 10.68 -11.13
CA ILE A 128 -6.16 11.18 -12.15
C ILE A 128 -6.82 11.18 -13.53
N ARG A 129 -6.36 12.02 -14.47
CA ARG A 129 -6.93 12.07 -15.83
C ARG A 129 -6.21 11.16 -16.81
N SER A 130 -4.93 10.88 -16.56
CA SER A 130 -4.13 9.95 -17.35
C SER A 130 -3.05 9.32 -16.47
N LEU A 131 -2.50 8.17 -16.90
CA LEU A 131 -1.48 7.46 -16.14
C LEU A 131 -0.17 8.24 -16.04
N GLU A 132 0.12 9.11 -17.00
CA GLU A 132 1.28 10.00 -16.99
C GLU A 132 1.20 11.06 -15.88
N GLU A 133 -0.02 11.43 -15.45
CA GLU A 133 -0.24 12.32 -14.31
C GLU A 133 -0.10 11.58 -12.95
N HIS A 134 0.04 10.25 -12.96
CA HIS A 134 0.10 9.47 -11.72
C HIS A 134 1.33 9.83 -10.89
N HIS A 135 1.15 9.98 -9.59
CA HIS A 135 2.21 10.28 -8.62
C HIS A 135 3.24 9.14 -8.44
N PHE A 136 3.17 8.08 -9.26
CA PHE A 136 4.10 6.96 -9.25
C PHE A 136 5.51 7.44 -9.64
N ALA A 137 5.61 8.24 -10.70
CA ALA A 137 6.89 8.83 -11.12
C ALA A 137 7.48 9.71 -10.03
N TRP A 138 6.65 10.50 -9.34
CA TRP A 138 7.09 11.30 -8.19
C TRP A 138 7.65 10.43 -7.07
N ALA A 139 6.94 9.35 -6.69
CA ALA A 139 7.38 8.45 -5.63
C ALA A 139 8.72 7.79 -5.98
N VAL A 140 8.85 7.26 -7.20
CA VAL A 140 10.10 6.63 -7.69
C VAL A 140 11.26 7.63 -7.72
N ASN A 141 11.04 8.85 -8.22
CA ASN A 141 12.08 9.89 -8.31
C ASN A 141 12.56 10.36 -6.94
N ASN A 142 11.68 10.34 -5.92
CA ASN A 142 12.03 10.68 -4.54
C ASN A 142 12.47 9.46 -3.71
N GLN A 143 12.64 8.30 -4.36
CA GLN A 143 13.02 7.04 -3.72
C GLN A 143 12.11 6.70 -2.53
N VAL A 144 10.80 6.95 -2.70
CA VAL A 144 9.77 6.45 -1.79
C VAL A 144 9.52 4.99 -2.15
N PRO A 145 9.50 4.05 -1.19
CA PRO A 145 9.19 2.67 -1.50
C PRO A 145 7.78 2.54 -2.09
N VAL A 146 7.64 1.85 -3.22
CA VAL A 146 6.36 1.66 -3.91
C VAL A 146 5.99 0.18 -3.97
N LEU A 147 4.73 -0.13 -3.70
CA LEU A 147 4.14 -1.45 -3.88
C LEU A 147 3.09 -1.33 -4.97
N ILE A 148 3.29 -1.96 -6.13
CA ILE A 148 2.30 -1.95 -7.22
C ILE A 148 1.19 -2.95 -6.87
N CYS A 149 -0.04 -2.46 -6.81
CA CYS A 149 -1.22 -3.19 -6.35
C CYS A 149 -2.37 -3.06 -7.37
N THR A 150 -3.26 -4.05 -7.40
CA THR A 150 -4.46 -4.00 -8.26
C THR A 150 -5.61 -3.19 -7.67
N ASP A 151 -5.56 -2.93 -6.36
CA ASP A 151 -6.76 -2.59 -5.58
C ASP A 151 -7.80 -3.71 -5.78
N ASP A 152 -8.93 -3.41 -6.41
CA ASP A 152 -9.96 -4.39 -6.75
C ASP A 152 -9.84 -4.93 -8.20
N THR A 153 -9.22 -6.09 -8.36
CA THR A 153 -9.08 -6.81 -9.65
C THR A 153 -10.40 -6.90 -10.43
N LEU A 154 -11.50 -7.28 -9.76
CA LEU A 154 -12.80 -7.50 -10.40
C LEU A 154 -13.53 -6.19 -10.72
N VAL A 155 -13.45 -5.20 -9.83
CA VAL A 155 -14.14 -3.92 -10.01
C VAL A 155 -13.51 -3.13 -11.14
N PHE A 156 -12.17 -3.08 -11.18
CA PHE A 156 -11.43 -2.30 -12.18
C PHE A 156 -11.08 -3.08 -13.45
N SER A 157 -11.39 -4.38 -13.49
CA SER A 157 -11.09 -5.27 -14.63
C SER A 157 -9.61 -5.20 -15.02
N THR A 158 -8.73 -5.35 -14.04
CA THR A 158 -7.27 -5.34 -14.20
C THR A 158 -6.65 -6.54 -13.48
N THR A 159 -5.42 -6.88 -13.84
CA THR A 159 -4.59 -7.90 -13.22
C THR A 159 -3.29 -7.28 -12.71
N LEU A 160 -2.61 -7.96 -11.77
CA LEU A 160 -1.34 -7.46 -11.29
C LEU A 160 -0.31 -7.34 -12.43
N SER A 161 -0.32 -8.26 -13.41
CA SER A 161 0.54 -8.19 -14.58
C SER A 161 0.32 -6.92 -15.41
N GLU A 162 -0.94 -6.50 -15.61
CA GLU A 162 -1.29 -5.25 -16.31
C GLU A 162 -0.82 -4.02 -15.52
N GLU A 163 -0.95 -4.02 -14.18
CA GLU A 163 -0.40 -2.92 -13.36
C GLU A 163 1.13 -2.81 -13.49
N TYR A 164 1.84 -3.94 -13.55
CA TYR A 164 3.30 -3.95 -13.79
C TYR A 164 3.66 -3.50 -15.21
N GLU A 165 2.83 -3.80 -16.22
CA GLU A 165 3.01 -3.31 -17.59
C GLU A 165 2.86 -1.78 -17.68
N TRP A 166 1.87 -1.22 -16.97
CA TRP A 166 1.73 0.22 -16.83
C TRP A 166 2.92 0.85 -16.12
N ALA A 167 3.33 0.29 -14.97
CA ALA A 167 4.50 0.77 -14.25
C ALA A 167 5.76 0.72 -15.12
N LEU A 168 5.96 -0.35 -15.90
CA LEU A 168 7.08 -0.48 -16.83
C LEU A 168 7.06 0.61 -17.90
N SER A 169 5.89 0.93 -18.45
CA SER A 169 5.72 1.99 -19.44
C SER A 169 6.05 3.37 -18.86
N LEU A 170 5.61 3.65 -17.63
CA LEU A 170 5.95 4.89 -16.89
C LEU A 170 7.44 4.98 -16.53
N LEU A 171 8.16 3.86 -16.50
CA LEU A 171 9.61 3.77 -16.33
C LEU A 171 10.38 3.79 -17.65
N ASN A 172 9.75 4.18 -18.77
CA ASN A 172 10.36 4.13 -20.12
C ASN A 172 10.90 2.73 -20.48
N HIS A 173 10.18 1.69 -20.09
CA HIS A 173 10.54 0.28 -20.28
C HIS A 173 11.84 -0.18 -19.60
N ASP A 174 12.28 0.50 -18.53
CA ASP A 174 13.40 0.06 -17.71
C ASP A 174 13.02 -1.13 -16.79
N ARG A 175 13.24 -2.34 -17.31
CA ARG A 175 13.01 -3.59 -16.59
C ARG A 175 13.90 -3.73 -15.36
N GLN A 176 15.14 -3.25 -15.39
CA GLN A 176 16.06 -3.38 -14.26
C GLN A 176 15.59 -2.52 -13.09
N LYS A 177 15.15 -1.29 -13.37
CA LYS A 177 14.53 -0.42 -12.38
C LYS A 177 13.27 -1.04 -11.80
N LEU A 178 12.40 -1.62 -12.62
CA LEU A 178 11.17 -2.28 -12.15
C LEU A 178 11.47 -3.46 -11.21
N VAL A 179 12.45 -4.33 -11.56
CA VAL A 179 12.88 -5.43 -10.69
C VAL A 179 13.45 -4.92 -9.36
N SER A 180 14.20 -3.81 -9.39
CA SER A 180 14.71 -3.18 -8.17
C SER A 180 13.58 -2.70 -7.26
N LEU A 181 12.57 -2.01 -7.82
CA LEU A 181 11.38 -1.58 -7.07
C LEU A 181 10.60 -2.76 -6.49
N LEU A 182 10.46 -3.86 -7.24
CA LEU A 182 9.83 -5.08 -6.74
C LEU A 182 10.59 -5.69 -5.55
N LYS A 183 11.91 -5.66 -5.54
CA LYS A 183 12.71 -6.16 -4.40
C LYS A 183 12.60 -5.24 -3.20
N GLU A 184 12.60 -3.92 -3.43
CA GLU A 184 12.40 -2.93 -2.37
C GLU A 184 11.01 -3.09 -1.72
N SER A 185 9.97 -3.32 -2.53
CA SER A 185 8.60 -3.52 -2.05
C SER A 185 8.46 -4.73 -1.12
N ILE A 186 9.26 -5.79 -1.31
CA ILE A 186 9.27 -6.96 -0.41
C ILE A 186 9.66 -6.57 1.01
N THR A 187 10.62 -5.64 1.17
CA THR A 187 11.04 -5.18 2.51
C THR A 187 9.95 -4.40 3.24
N CYS A 188 8.96 -3.90 2.50
CA CYS A 188 7.79 -3.18 3.02
C CYS A 188 6.61 -4.11 3.34
N THR A 189 6.71 -5.40 3.03
CA THR A 189 5.67 -6.38 3.36
C THR A 189 5.59 -6.59 4.87
N PHE A 190 4.42 -6.99 5.35
CA PHE A 190 4.22 -7.38 6.75
C PHE A 190 4.57 -8.86 7.01
N CYS A 191 5.45 -9.43 6.20
CA CYS A 191 5.97 -10.79 6.36
C CYS A 191 7.16 -10.81 7.33
N SER A 192 7.59 -12.00 7.75
CA SER A 192 8.80 -12.12 8.58
C SER A 192 10.07 -11.81 7.76
N PRO A 193 11.20 -11.47 8.39
CA PRO A 193 12.46 -11.28 7.69
C PRO A 193 12.87 -12.50 6.85
N GLU A 194 12.61 -13.71 7.34
CA GLU A 194 12.91 -14.96 6.64
C GLU A 194 12.05 -15.11 5.38
N ASP A 195 10.76 -14.79 5.48
CA ASP A 195 9.85 -14.77 4.34
C ASP A 195 10.32 -13.76 3.28
N GLN A 196 10.73 -12.57 3.70
CA GLN A 196 11.22 -11.52 2.81
C GLN A 196 12.49 -11.96 2.06
N VAL A 197 13.45 -12.56 2.76
CA VAL A 197 14.67 -13.14 2.14
C VAL A 197 14.29 -14.21 1.11
N ALA A 198 13.38 -15.12 1.47
CA ALA A 198 12.95 -16.19 0.56
C ALA A 198 12.25 -15.65 -0.70
N LEU A 199 11.48 -14.56 -0.59
CA LEU A 199 10.83 -13.91 -1.72
C LEU A 199 11.85 -13.19 -2.63
N ILE A 200 12.82 -12.47 -2.06
CA ILE A 200 13.89 -11.81 -2.83
C ILE A 200 14.71 -12.85 -3.60
N GLN A 201 15.08 -13.96 -2.96
CA GLN A 201 15.82 -15.05 -3.60
C GLN A 201 15.06 -15.65 -4.80
N LYS A 202 13.73 -15.74 -4.74
CA LYS A 202 12.93 -16.20 -5.89
C LYS A 202 13.02 -15.25 -7.08
N ILE A 203 13.02 -13.94 -6.82
CA ILE A 203 13.20 -12.93 -7.88
C ILE A 203 14.61 -13.02 -8.45
N ASP A 204 15.63 -13.19 -7.61
CA ASP A 204 17.01 -13.35 -8.05
C ASP A 204 17.17 -14.56 -8.97
N GLN A 205 16.60 -15.71 -8.57
CA GLN A 205 16.59 -16.93 -9.38
C GLN A 205 15.88 -16.72 -10.71
N PHE A 206 14.70 -16.10 -10.70
CA PHE A 206 13.96 -15.80 -11.93
C PHE A 206 14.74 -14.87 -12.86
N SER A 207 15.40 -13.86 -12.30
CA SER A 207 16.17 -12.86 -13.07
C SER A 207 17.49 -13.42 -13.63
N ALA A 208 18.07 -14.43 -12.97
CA ALA A 208 19.31 -15.08 -13.40
C ALA A 208 19.09 -16.19 -14.44
N ASP A 209 17.86 -16.67 -14.61
CA ASP A 209 17.51 -17.72 -15.57
C ASP A 209 17.42 -17.14 -17.00
N PRO A 210 18.34 -17.52 -17.91
CA PRO A 210 18.38 -16.99 -19.28
C PRO A 210 17.14 -17.30 -20.11
N SER A 211 16.35 -18.34 -19.74
CA SER A 211 15.10 -18.66 -20.45
C SER A 211 14.00 -17.62 -20.22
N ASN A 212 14.15 -16.76 -19.20
CA ASN A 212 13.24 -15.65 -18.89
C ASN A 212 13.68 -14.32 -19.53
N GLU A 213 14.73 -14.33 -20.37
CA GLU A 213 15.01 -13.22 -21.26
C GLU A 213 13.99 -13.23 -22.41
N VAL A 214 13.20 -12.16 -22.50
CA VAL A 214 12.37 -11.93 -23.68
C VAL A 214 13.34 -11.67 -24.83
N SER A 215 13.39 -12.58 -25.79
CA SER A 215 14.12 -12.38 -27.04
C SER A 215 13.74 -11.01 -27.59
N LYS A 216 14.73 -10.12 -27.79
CA LYS A 216 14.51 -8.85 -28.48
C LYS A 216 13.96 -9.17 -29.86
N SER A 217 12.64 -9.22 -30.01
CA SER A 217 12.00 -9.28 -31.32
C SER A 217 12.31 -7.94 -31.98
N SER A 218 13.16 -8.02 -32.99
CA SER A 218 13.54 -6.97 -33.94
C SER A 218 12.34 -6.24 -34.52
#